data_AF-A0A074VTH8-F1
#
_entry.id   AF-A0A074VTH8-F1
#
_cell.length_a   1.000
_cell.length_b   1.000
_cell.length_c   1.000
_cell.angle_alpha   90.00
_cell.angle_beta   90.00
_cell.angle_gamma   90.00
#
_symmetry.space_group_name_H-M   'P 1'
#
loop_
_entity.id
_entity.type
_entity.pdbx_description
1 polymer ?
#
loop_
_entity_poly.entity_id
_entity_poly.type
_entity_poly.pdbx_seq_one_letter_code
_entity_poly.pdbx_strand_id
1 'polypeptide(L)'
;MALLPVSCAAEFDSKFLDRFIELNLKQKEGLDLGLSIVVITSLDKRYTEASTIPMEPTSSAAPFQGKNPKECFEILQKLVKDTRSEINVENFAILDERSKEDDTVWLVQAFKNSPRIKIVCGALKDTDMALENLWVGNMNIEELSYENQPFVRYRRIVKITV
;
A
#
# COMPACT_ATOMS: atom_id res chain seq x y z
N MET A 1 -10.53 -4.39 13.08
CA MET A 1 -9.29 -3.65 12.80
C MET A 1 -9.41 -3.14 11.37
N ALA A 2 -9.05 -1.89 11.05
CA ALA A 2 -9.17 -1.42 9.67
C ALA A 2 -8.03 -2.01 8.83
N LEU A 3 -8.34 -2.46 7.62
CA LEU A 3 -7.36 -3.01 6.68
C LEU A 3 -6.56 -1.88 6.02
N LEU A 4 -5.34 -2.20 5.57
CA LEU A 4 -4.41 -1.26 4.96
C LEU A 4 -4.38 -1.50 3.45
N PRO A 5 -4.95 -0.60 2.63
CA PRO A 5 -5.14 -0.91 1.22
C PRO A 5 -3.83 -0.84 0.44
N VAL A 6 -3.71 -1.73 -0.54
CA VAL A 6 -2.65 -1.77 -1.54
C VAL A 6 -3.30 -1.56 -2.91
N SER A 7 -3.01 -0.41 -3.52
CA SER A 7 -3.50 0.01 -4.82
C SER A 7 -2.56 -0.46 -5.93
N CYS A 8 -3.06 -1.32 -6.82
CA CYS A 8 -2.31 -1.73 -8.01
C CYS A 8 -2.47 -0.68 -9.12
N ALA A 9 -1.44 0.12 -9.34
CA ALA A 9 -1.34 1.10 -10.43
C ALA A 9 -0.72 0.53 -11.71
N ALA A 10 -0.39 -0.76 -11.70
CA ALA A 10 0.04 -1.55 -12.84
C ALA A 10 -0.64 -2.93 -12.81
N GLU A 11 -0.50 -3.67 -13.91
CA GLU A 11 -0.95 -5.07 -13.97
C GLU A 11 0.05 -5.98 -13.27
N PHE A 12 -0.41 -6.89 -12.41
CA PHE A 12 0.39 -7.91 -11.72
C PHE A 12 -0.23 -9.29 -11.92
N ASP A 13 0.63 -10.28 -12.16
CA ASP A 13 0.21 -11.67 -12.17
C ASP A 13 0.03 -12.21 -10.73
N SER A 14 -0.63 -13.36 -10.60
CA SER A 14 -0.83 -14.00 -9.31
C SER A 14 0.49 -14.30 -8.61
N LYS A 15 1.54 -14.71 -9.34
CA LYS A 15 2.85 -15.05 -8.79
C LYS A 15 3.50 -13.87 -8.05
N PHE A 16 3.44 -12.68 -8.64
CA PHE A 16 3.97 -11.48 -7.99
C PHE A 16 3.17 -11.12 -6.74
N LEU A 17 1.83 -11.16 -6.83
CA LEU A 17 0.96 -10.82 -5.70
C LEU A 17 1.11 -11.83 -4.56
N ASP A 18 1.16 -13.12 -4.86
CA ASP A 18 1.43 -14.19 -3.90
C ASP A 18 2.77 -13.94 -3.20
N ARG A 19 3.83 -13.70 -3.97
CA ARG A 19 5.16 -13.35 -3.42
C ARG A 19 5.09 -12.12 -2.52
N PHE A 20 4.38 -11.07 -2.94
CA PHE A 20 4.22 -9.85 -2.14
C PHE A 20 3.57 -10.15 -0.78
N ILE A 21 2.50 -10.95 -0.75
CA ILE A 21 1.86 -11.37 0.49
C ILE A 21 2.80 -12.26 1.34
N GLU A 22 3.49 -13.23 0.72
CA GLU A 22 4.46 -14.10 1.43
C GLU A 22 5.58 -13.31 2.09
N LEU A 23 6.13 -12.29 1.41
CA LEU A 23 7.23 -11.48 1.94
C LEU A 23 6.79 -10.73 3.21
N ASN A 24 5.58 -10.16 3.21
CA ASN A 24 5.05 -9.44 4.36
C ASN A 24 4.66 -10.38 5.51
N LEU A 25 4.14 -11.58 5.20
CA LEU A 25 3.90 -12.63 6.20
C LEU A 25 5.21 -13.08 6.87
N LYS A 26 6.25 -13.34 6.08
CA LYS A 26 7.59 -13.72 6.59
C LYS A 26 8.20 -12.63 7.47
N GLN A 27 8.01 -11.37 7.11
CA GLN A 27 8.51 -10.24 7.90
C GLN A 27 7.87 -10.17 9.31
N LYS A 28 6.67 -10.77 9.47
CA LYS A 28 5.96 -10.90 10.74
C LYS A 28 6.12 -12.27 11.42
N GLU A 29 6.89 -13.18 10.83
CA GLU A 29 7.07 -14.51 11.39
C GLU A 29 7.70 -14.42 12.80
N GLY A 30 7.06 -15.07 13.78
CA GLY A 30 7.47 -15.01 15.19
C GLY A 30 6.98 -13.78 15.96
N LEU A 31 6.30 -12.84 15.29
CA LEU A 31 5.48 -11.80 15.92
C LEU A 31 4.04 -12.31 15.92
N ASP A 32 3.32 -12.27 17.05
CA ASP A 32 1.91 -12.69 17.14
C ASP A 32 0.97 -11.67 16.46
N LEU A 33 1.26 -11.36 15.19
CA LEU A 33 0.64 -10.33 14.37
C LEU A 33 0.19 -10.94 13.05
N GLY A 34 -1.10 -10.76 12.72
CA GLY A 34 -1.64 -11.10 11.41
C GLY A 34 -1.29 -10.07 10.35
N LEU A 35 -1.55 -10.40 9.08
CA LEU A 35 -1.46 -9.47 7.97
C LEU A 35 -2.62 -8.46 8.02
N SER A 36 -2.34 -7.19 7.76
CA SER A 36 -3.33 -6.11 7.75
C SER A 36 -3.61 -5.57 6.36
N ILE A 37 -2.72 -5.83 5.39
CA ILE A 37 -2.87 -5.36 4.02
C ILE A 37 -3.99 -6.06 3.24
N VAL A 38 -4.62 -5.29 2.34
CA VAL A 38 -5.60 -5.79 1.38
C VAL A 38 -5.32 -5.23 -0.01
N VAL A 39 -5.11 -6.11 -0.98
CA VAL A 39 -4.89 -5.74 -2.38
C VAL A 39 -6.23 -5.44 -3.04
N ILE A 40 -6.38 -4.21 -3.52
CA ILE A 40 -7.63 -3.73 -4.12
C ILE A 40 -7.65 -4.09 -5.61
N THR A 41 -8.30 -5.21 -5.91
CA THR A 41 -8.47 -5.73 -7.28
C THR A 41 -9.75 -5.27 -7.98
N SER A 42 -10.74 -4.76 -7.25
CA SER A 42 -12.03 -4.30 -7.77
C SER A 42 -12.58 -3.13 -6.94
N LEU A 43 -13.28 -2.19 -7.57
CA LEU A 43 -13.93 -1.07 -6.87
C LEU A 43 -15.37 -1.37 -6.43
N ASP A 44 -15.94 -2.50 -6.85
CA ASP A 44 -17.31 -2.88 -6.55
C ASP A 44 -17.40 -3.89 -5.39
N LYS A 45 -16.23 -4.41 -4.95
CA LYS A 45 -16.13 -5.38 -3.87
C LYS A 45 -16.07 -4.68 -2.51
N ARG A 46 -16.77 -5.24 -1.53
CA ARG A 46 -16.59 -4.89 -0.12
C ARG A 46 -15.40 -5.65 0.46
N TYR A 47 -14.47 -4.93 1.08
CA TYR A 47 -13.27 -5.48 1.72
C TYR A 47 -13.41 -5.43 3.24
N THR A 48 -13.39 -6.60 3.88
CA THR A 48 -13.50 -6.78 5.33
C THR A 48 -12.44 -7.72 5.90
N GLU A 49 -11.66 -8.37 5.04
CA GLU A 49 -10.58 -9.29 5.42
C GLU A 49 -9.31 -8.97 4.65
N ALA A 50 -8.15 -9.30 5.24
CA ALA A 50 -6.84 -9.15 4.61
C ALA A 50 -6.69 -10.06 3.39
N SER A 51 -5.77 -9.69 2.50
CA SER A 51 -5.46 -10.54 1.34
C SER A 51 -4.80 -11.85 1.77
N THR A 52 -5.21 -12.94 1.12
CA THR A 52 -4.67 -14.29 1.35
C THR A 52 -4.16 -14.90 0.05
N ILE A 53 -3.26 -15.87 0.18
CA ILE A 53 -2.75 -16.66 -0.94
C ILE A 53 -3.69 -17.86 -1.14
N PRO A 54 -4.04 -18.23 -2.38
CA PRO A 54 -3.61 -17.62 -3.65
C PRO A 54 -4.38 -16.34 -4.00
N MET A 55 -3.66 -15.39 -4.59
CA MET A 55 -4.21 -14.15 -5.14
C MET A 55 -4.56 -14.31 -6.62
N GLU A 56 -5.72 -13.81 -7.00
CA GLU A 56 -6.08 -13.65 -8.41
C GLU A 56 -5.23 -12.53 -9.04
N PRO A 57 -4.82 -12.68 -10.32
CA PRO A 57 -4.12 -11.62 -11.03
C PRO A 57 -4.99 -10.37 -11.13
N THR A 58 -4.37 -9.19 -11.22
CA THR A 58 -5.12 -7.98 -11.54
C THR A 58 -5.55 -8.01 -13.01
N SER A 59 -6.79 -7.63 -13.31
CA SER A 59 -7.23 -7.45 -14.70
C SER A 59 -6.47 -6.32 -15.41
N SER A 60 -6.48 -6.32 -16.75
CA SER A 60 -5.76 -5.34 -17.60
C SER A 60 -6.23 -3.89 -17.50
N ALA A 61 -7.21 -3.63 -16.63
CA ALA A 61 -7.67 -2.30 -16.25
C ALA A 61 -7.63 -2.24 -14.72
N ALA A 62 -6.44 -2.42 -14.15
CA ALA A 62 -6.26 -2.37 -12.70
C ALA A 62 -6.88 -1.06 -12.18
N PRO A 63 -7.64 -1.07 -11.07
CA PRO A 63 -8.48 0.07 -10.69
C PRO A 63 -7.76 1.41 -10.53
N PHE A 64 -6.44 1.37 -10.33
CA PHE A 64 -5.58 2.53 -10.11
C PHE A 64 -4.58 2.76 -11.26
N GLN A 65 -4.71 2.07 -12.39
CA GLN A 65 -3.79 2.20 -13.50
C GLN A 65 -3.72 3.63 -14.03
N GLY A 66 -2.50 4.16 -14.14
CA GLY A 66 -2.26 5.54 -14.57
C GLY A 66 -2.73 6.61 -13.58
N LYS A 67 -3.12 6.23 -12.36
CA LYS A 67 -3.56 7.16 -11.30
C LYS A 67 -2.40 7.64 -10.47
N ASN A 68 -2.36 8.94 -10.24
CA ASN A 68 -1.42 9.50 -9.28
C ASN A 68 -1.90 9.23 -7.83
N PRO A 69 -1.03 9.38 -6.81
CA PRO A 69 -1.37 9.07 -5.42
C PRO A 69 -2.60 9.82 -4.87
N LYS A 70 -2.85 11.06 -5.34
CA LYS A 70 -4.05 11.81 -4.95
C LYS A 70 -5.31 11.19 -5.54
N GLU A 71 -5.28 10.83 -6.83
CA GLU A 71 -6.40 10.13 -7.45
C GLU A 71 -6.65 8.76 -6.79
N CYS A 72 -5.58 8.02 -6.41
CA CYS A 72 -5.73 6.77 -5.67
C CYS A 72 -6.45 6.98 -4.34
N PHE A 73 -6.07 8.02 -3.59
CA PHE A 73 -6.73 8.39 -2.34
C PHE A 73 -8.22 8.70 -2.54
N GLU A 74 -8.56 9.51 -3.55
CA GLU A 74 -9.95 9.85 -3.88
C GLU A 74 -10.78 8.61 -4.28
N ILE A 75 -10.18 7.69 -5.05
CA ILE A 75 -10.81 6.42 -5.42
C ILE A 75 -11.06 5.55 -4.19
N LEU A 76 -10.08 5.43 -3.27
CA LEU A 76 -10.24 4.66 -2.04
C LEU A 76 -11.32 5.25 -1.12
N GLN A 77 -11.40 6.58 -1.01
CA GLN A 77 -12.48 7.25 -0.29
C GLN A 77 -13.85 6.91 -0.86
N LYS A 78 -13.97 6.95 -2.19
CA LYS A 78 -15.22 6.58 -2.89
C LYS A 78 -15.55 5.11 -2.67
N LEU A 79 -14.58 4.21 -2.78
CA LEU A 79 -14.74 2.78 -2.51
C LEU A 79 -15.33 2.53 -1.11
N VAL A 80 -14.78 3.14 -0.07
CA VAL A 80 -15.32 3.01 1.31
C VAL A 80 -16.75 3.52 1.38
N LYS A 81 -17.03 4.67 0.79
CA LYS A 81 -18.36 5.27 0.81
C LYS A 81 -19.40 4.37 0.14
N ASP A 82 -19.05 3.79 -1.00
CA ASP A 82 -19.98 3.04 -1.84
C ASP A 82 -20.18 1.59 -1.34
N THR A 83 -19.10 0.95 -0.87
CA THR A 83 -19.13 -0.48 -0.49
C THR A 83 -19.18 -0.73 1.02
N ARG A 84 -18.94 0.31 1.84
CA ARG A 84 -18.74 0.19 3.30
C ARG A 84 -17.59 -0.78 3.64
N SER A 85 -16.53 -0.74 2.84
CA SER A 85 -15.28 -1.46 3.11
C SER A 85 -14.62 -0.95 4.39
N GLU A 86 -14.01 -1.85 5.16
CA GLU A 86 -13.33 -1.56 6.42
C GLU A 86 -11.84 -1.28 6.18
N ILE A 87 -11.54 -0.32 5.30
CA ILE A 87 -10.17 0.04 4.90
C ILE A 87 -9.78 1.42 5.46
N ASN A 88 -8.53 1.57 5.88
CA ASN A 88 -7.93 2.85 6.24
C ASN A 88 -7.41 3.53 4.96
N VAL A 89 -8.15 4.53 4.48
CA VAL A 89 -7.81 5.26 3.26
C VAL A 89 -6.66 6.26 3.45
N GLU A 90 -6.29 6.60 4.68
CA GLU A 90 -5.26 7.61 4.97
C GLU A 90 -3.85 7.04 4.91
N ASN A 91 -3.66 5.74 5.14
CA ASN A 91 -2.36 5.06 5.01
C ASN A 91 -2.50 3.89 4.05
N PHE A 92 -1.85 3.96 2.89
CA PHE A 92 -1.98 2.96 1.84
C PHE A 92 -0.68 2.79 1.05
N ALA A 93 -0.56 1.67 0.34
CA ALA A 93 0.54 1.39 -0.55
C ALA A 93 0.12 1.46 -2.03
N ILE A 94 1.05 1.81 -2.91
CA ILE A 94 0.88 1.72 -4.37
C ILE A 94 1.94 0.80 -4.95
N LEU A 95 1.48 -0.24 -5.63
CA LEU A 95 2.31 -1.09 -6.48
C LEU A 95 2.23 -0.57 -7.91
N ASP A 96 3.37 -0.18 -8.48
CA ASP A 96 3.50 0.27 -9.88
C ASP A 96 4.47 -0.63 -10.65
N GLU A 97 4.76 -0.31 -11.91
CA GLU A 97 5.63 -1.12 -12.76
C GLU A 97 7.00 -1.41 -12.12
N ARG A 98 7.53 -0.45 -11.35
CA ARG A 98 8.85 -0.56 -10.69
C ARG A 98 8.84 -1.57 -9.57
N SER A 99 7.69 -1.80 -8.92
CA SER A 99 7.58 -2.80 -7.87
C SER A 99 8.00 -4.19 -8.33
N LYS A 100 7.86 -4.52 -9.62
CA LYS A 100 8.37 -5.78 -10.18
C LYS A 100 9.86 -5.78 -10.45
N GLU A 101 10.44 -4.60 -10.69
CA GLU A 101 11.81 -4.43 -11.16
C GLU A 101 12.81 -4.31 -10.01
N ASP A 102 12.47 -3.58 -8.95
CA ASP A 102 13.39 -3.20 -7.88
C ASP A 102 12.94 -3.58 -6.46
N ASP A 103 11.85 -4.33 -6.33
CA ASP A 103 11.25 -4.74 -5.06
C ASP A 103 10.86 -3.57 -4.13
N THR A 104 10.49 -2.43 -4.72
CA THR A 104 10.01 -1.25 -3.97
C THR A 104 8.49 -1.05 -4.05
N VAL A 105 7.97 -0.26 -3.11
CA VAL A 105 6.57 0.14 -3.04
C VAL A 105 6.48 1.62 -2.66
N TRP A 106 5.45 2.32 -3.11
CA TRP A 106 5.14 3.64 -2.56
C TRP A 106 4.27 3.49 -1.33
N LEU A 107 4.75 3.99 -0.20
CA LEU A 107 3.95 4.17 1.01
C LEU A 107 3.40 5.59 0.99
N VAL A 108 2.09 5.71 1.17
CA VAL A 108 1.36 6.96 1.04
C VAL A 108 0.62 7.26 2.34
N GLN A 109 0.82 8.48 2.84
CA GLN A 109 0.03 9.05 3.93
C GLN A 109 -0.73 10.27 3.41
N ALA A 110 -2.05 10.17 3.41
CA ALA A 110 -2.98 11.22 3.04
C ALA A 110 -3.76 11.70 4.26
N PHE A 111 -4.28 12.92 4.20
CA PHE A 111 -5.03 13.52 5.31
C PHE A 111 -6.39 13.97 4.80
N LYS A 112 -7.49 13.48 5.36
CA LYS A 112 -8.86 13.85 4.91
C LYS A 112 -9.12 15.36 4.85
N ASN A 113 -8.51 16.12 5.76
CA ASN A 113 -8.70 17.56 5.89
C ASN A 113 -7.56 18.40 5.28
N SER A 114 -6.68 17.78 4.48
CA SER A 114 -5.57 18.48 3.84
C SER A 114 -5.36 17.99 2.41
N PRO A 115 -5.03 18.89 1.46
CA PRO A 115 -4.58 18.46 0.13
C PRO A 115 -3.18 17.81 0.16
N ARG A 116 -2.53 17.79 1.33
CA ARG A 116 -1.19 17.24 1.49
C ARG A 116 -1.23 15.73 1.41
N ILE A 117 -0.37 15.19 0.56
CA ILE A 117 -0.06 13.76 0.50
C ILE A 117 1.44 13.64 0.67
N LYS A 118 1.85 12.77 1.59
CA LYS A 118 3.24 12.40 1.79
C LYS A 118 3.45 11.02 1.19
N ILE A 119 4.59 10.84 0.55
CA ILE A 119 4.93 9.62 -0.17
C ILE A 119 6.39 9.31 0.10
N VAL A 120 6.68 8.07 0.45
CA VAL A 120 8.05 7.56 0.56
C VAL A 120 8.15 6.21 -0.13
N CYS A 121 9.34 5.90 -0.62
CA CYS A 121 9.65 4.60 -1.19
C CYS A 121 9.99 3.64 -0.04
N GLY A 122 9.33 2.49 0.02
CA GLY A 122 9.60 1.41 0.97
C GLY A 122 10.02 0.13 0.25
N ALA A 123 10.49 -0.86 1.02
CA ALA A 123 10.73 -2.21 0.50
C ALA A 123 9.42 -3.01 0.50
N LEU A 124 9.18 -3.82 -0.53
CA LEU A 124 7.96 -4.63 -0.65
C LEU A 124 7.67 -5.48 0.59
N LYS A 125 8.71 -6.09 1.15
CA LYS A 125 8.62 -7.00 2.32
C LYS A 125 8.22 -6.30 3.63
N ASP A 126 8.43 -4.99 3.73
CA ASP A 126 8.18 -4.22 4.95
C ASP A 126 6.86 -3.45 4.89
N THR A 127 6.09 -3.60 3.79
CA THR A 127 4.91 -2.79 3.49
C THR A 127 3.87 -2.83 4.60
N ASP A 128 3.50 -4.04 5.04
CA ASP A 128 2.44 -4.24 6.03
C ASP A 128 2.84 -3.67 7.39
N MET A 129 4.05 -3.97 7.87
CA MET A 129 4.60 -3.39 9.09
C MET A 129 4.72 -1.86 9.02
N ALA A 130 5.18 -1.31 7.89
CA ALA A 130 5.34 0.13 7.73
C ALA A 130 3.98 0.84 7.78
N LEU A 131 2.98 0.33 7.07
CA LEU A 131 1.63 0.88 7.10
C LEU A 131 0.98 0.76 8.49
N GLU A 132 1.21 -0.35 9.20
CA GLU A 132 0.74 -0.50 10.58
C GLU A 132 1.38 0.52 11.51
N ASN A 133 2.71 0.71 11.43
CA ASN A 133 3.40 1.70 12.26
C ASN A 133 2.92 3.13 11.99
N LEU A 134 2.60 3.48 10.73
CA LEU A 134 1.96 4.74 10.40
C LEU A 134 0.56 4.85 11.00
N TRP A 135 -0.21 3.77 10.94
CA TRP A 135 -1.59 3.78 11.39
C TRP A 135 -1.70 3.90 12.92
N VAL A 136 -0.89 3.15 13.68
CA VAL A 136 -0.88 3.22 15.15
C VAL A 136 -0.12 4.44 15.68
N GLY A 137 0.58 5.17 14.81
CA GLY A 137 1.34 6.36 15.18
C GLY A 137 2.68 6.06 15.86
N ASN A 138 3.20 4.84 15.72
CA ASN A 138 4.55 4.48 16.18
C ASN A 138 5.63 5.21 15.39
N MET A 139 5.38 5.45 14.10
CA MET A 139 6.26 6.18 13.21
C MET A 139 5.46 7.20 12.40
N ASN A 140 6.14 8.27 11.99
CA ASN A 140 5.69 9.12 10.90
C ASN A 140 6.30 8.67 9.56
N ILE A 141 5.70 9.10 8.46
CA ILE A 141 6.15 8.70 7.12
C ILE A 141 7.54 9.21 6.77
N GLU A 142 8.00 10.29 7.40
CA GLU A 142 9.38 10.76 7.24
C GLU A 142 10.40 9.79 7.88
N GLU A 143 10.08 9.16 9.01
CA GLU A 143 10.95 8.18 9.69
C GLU A 143 11.12 6.89 8.87
N LEU A 144 10.08 6.47 8.15
CA LEU A 144 10.14 5.34 7.22
C LEU A 144 11.17 5.52 6.10
N SER A 145 11.54 6.77 5.78
CA SER A 145 12.55 7.05 4.75
C SER A 145 14.00 6.83 5.25
N TYR A 146 14.22 6.72 6.56
CA TYR A 146 15.55 6.66 7.17
C TYR A 146 15.91 5.28 7.74
N GLU A 147 14.95 4.44 8.14
CA GLU A 147 15.25 3.18 8.87
C GLU A 147 15.73 2.00 7.99
N ASN A 148 15.84 2.17 6.67
CA ASN A 148 16.22 1.08 5.76
C ASN A 148 17.44 1.40 4.87
N GLN A 149 18.62 1.67 5.45
CA GLN A 149 19.87 1.58 4.68
C GLN A 149 21.01 0.85 5.41
N PRO A 150 21.63 -0.12 4.73
CA PRO A 150 22.98 0.21 4.25
C PRO A 150 23.16 0.23 2.72
N PHE A 151 22.14 -0.02 1.88
CA PHE A 151 22.37 -0.09 0.43
C PHE A 151 21.18 0.30 -0.46
N VAL A 152 20.66 1.54 -0.43
CA VAL A 152 19.95 2.10 -1.61
C VAL A 152 20.09 3.62 -1.67
N ARG A 153 20.97 4.14 -2.54
CA ARG A 153 20.97 5.56 -2.90
C ARG A 153 19.70 5.89 -3.70
N TYR A 154 18.62 6.38 -3.09
CA TYR A 154 17.71 7.31 -3.76
C TYR A 154 17.05 8.29 -2.78
N ARG A 155 17.53 9.54 -2.85
CA ARG A 155 16.86 10.72 -2.31
C ARG A 155 15.69 11.09 -3.23
N ARG A 156 14.48 11.19 -2.68
CA ARG A 156 13.52 12.30 -2.93
C ARG A 156 12.29 12.12 -2.05
N ILE A 157 12.21 12.90 -0.97
CA ILE A 157 10.90 13.28 -0.42
C ILE A 157 10.29 14.21 -1.47
N VAL A 158 9.35 13.71 -2.26
CA VAL A 158 8.58 14.57 -3.14
C VAL A 158 7.47 15.18 -2.30
N LYS A 159 7.73 16.35 -1.71
CA LYS A 159 6.67 17.22 -1.18
C LYS A 159 5.91 17.79 -2.38
N ILE A 160 4.89 17.08 -2.85
CA ILE A 160 3.93 17.66 -3.81
C ILE A 160 3.02 18.57 -2.99
N THR A 161 3.33 19.87 -2.99
CA THR A 161 2.39 20.91 -2.58
C THR A 161 1.72 21.37 -3.86
N VAL A 162 0.46 21.02 -4.05
CA VAL A 162 -0.37 21.56 -5.13
C VAL A 162 -0.90 22.92 -4.71
#